data_AF-M4SZT8-F1
#
_entry.id   AF-M4SZT8-F1
#
_cell.length_a   1.000
_cell.length_b   1.000
_cell.length_c   1.000
_cell.angle_alpha   90.00
_cell.angle_beta   90.00
_cell.angle_gamma   90.00
#
_symmetry.space_group_name_H-M   'P 1'
#
loop_
_entity.id
_entity.type
_entity.pdbx_description
1 polymer ?
#
loop_
_entity_poly.entity_id
_entity_poly.type
_entity_poly.pdbx_seq_one_letter_code
_entity_poly.pdbx_strand_id
1 'polypeptide(L)'
;MFWYKLICFDLDSAKSVAFHPQTMTTTITIDGDQFDPEGTLSGGARGERANFLARINELNQAKEELSAREKEMLEVNSDLKEKEVSIQYTRLKNDYDLKANQLNLAKLNLEQTTHHQKLEKLNNLNEEIKTQQEESQSSNSELENLRTKLVDLENKVKNNTDIEKEKENGQKINEAKANLENKQISSSQLQQDYKSINMDIDVLRKEIQGYTEELEKLEQNTKSLNEEIDCKTSQIGKLKEEEDKIIGKLNERKEVIKEKNREIDSKNKECDRLEKEKNSIELKIKELAHKKSDLKDHLKSYEETLDVLMRENSWIEEEKLFGQSNSIYDFSKQNIKEINHRLHELKNRKEKLSKQVDMRAMGMLAKKEEQYEELTKKRQIVLRDRATLETTIEDLEKIKTQVLIKAFESINKDLGNIFKTLLPGAFAKLEWVNRNSLLDGVEFKVAFGDVWKESLTELSGGQRSLVALSLILSLLLYKPAPLYILDEVDAALDTSHTQNIGLMIK
;
A
#
# COMPACT_ATOMS: atom_id res chain seq x y z
N MET A 1 78.48 -40.89 27.34
CA MET A 1 77.92 -41.61 26.18
C MET A 1 77.17 -40.62 25.33
N PHE A 2 77.72 -40.24 24.18
CA PHE A 2 77.02 -39.38 23.22
C PHE A 2 75.89 -40.20 22.58
N TRP A 3 74.66 -39.71 22.68
CA TRP A 3 73.48 -40.36 22.10
C TRP A 3 73.46 -40.07 20.59
N TYR A 4 74.05 -40.94 19.79
CA TYR A 4 73.96 -40.86 18.33
C TYR A 4 72.65 -41.48 17.87
N LYS A 5 71.84 -40.72 17.13
CA LYS A 5 70.65 -41.22 16.42
C LYS A 5 71.02 -41.46 14.96
N LEU A 6 70.68 -42.64 14.43
CA LEU A 6 70.99 -43.01 13.05
C LEU A 6 69.78 -42.79 12.15
N ILE A 7 70.00 -42.16 10.99
CA ILE A 7 68.95 -41.93 10.00
C ILE A 7 69.08 -43.01 8.92
N CYS A 8 67.99 -43.72 8.65
CA CYS A 8 67.93 -44.78 7.64
C CYS A 8 66.90 -44.42 6.56
N PHE A 9 67.15 -44.85 5.32
CA PHE A 9 66.27 -44.53 4.18
C PHE A 9 65.01 -45.41 4.17
N ASP A 10 65.16 -46.70 4.50
CA ASP A 10 64.07 -47.69 4.43
C ASP A 10 63.72 -48.26 5.81
N LEU A 11 62.45 -48.63 5.98
CA LEU A 11 61.90 -49.15 7.23
C LEU A 11 62.52 -50.49 7.65
N ASP A 12 62.81 -51.38 6.70
CA ASP A 12 63.49 -52.66 6.97
C ASP A 12 64.94 -52.45 7.42
N SER A 13 65.63 -51.49 6.82
CA SER A 13 67.00 -51.11 7.22
C SER A 13 67.02 -50.49 8.61
N ALA A 14 66.06 -49.60 8.93
CA ALA A 14 65.93 -48.98 10.24
C ALA A 14 65.67 -50.01 11.35
N LYS A 15 64.82 -51.01 11.07
CA LYS A 15 64.51 -52.12 11.97
C LYS A 15 65.72 -53.02 12.21
N SER A 16 66.42 -53.44 11.15
CA SER A 16 67.61 -54.28 11.28
C SER A 16 68.72 -53.62 12.07
N VAL A 17 68.93 -52.30 11.90
CA VAL A 17 69.98 -51.55 12.60
C VAL A 17 69.62 -51.26 14.07
N ALA A 18 68.34 -50.97 14.37
CA ALA A 18 67.88 -50.71 15.74
C ALA A 18 68.00 -51.94 16.66
N PHE A 19 67.76 -53.14 16.15
CA PHE A 19 67.75 -54.40 16.94
C PHE A 19 69.05 -55.22 16.85
N HIS A 20 70.07 -54.75 16.14
CA HIS A 20 71.33 -55.47 16.03
C HIS A 20 72.13 -55.39 17.35
N PRO A 21 72.62 -56.52 17.92
CA PRO A 21 73.18 -56.58 19.27
C PRO A 21 74.46 -55.76 19.50
N GLN A 22 75.10 -55.28 18.42
CA GLN A 22 76.28 -54.41 18.50
C GLN A 22 75.95 -52.91 18.43
N THR A 23 74.78 -52.52 17.91
CA THR A 23 74.48 -51.12 17.58
C THR A 23 73.30 -50.52 18.31
N MET A 24 72.54 -51.27 19.14
CA MET A 24 71.49 -50.85 20.11
C MET A 24 71.28 -49.33 20.28
N THR A 25 70.79 -48.66 19.25
CA THR A 25 70.61 -47.20 19.19
C THR A 25 69.34 -46.89 18.44
N THR A 26 68.70 -45.78 18.80
CA THR A 26 67.47 -45.31 18.18
C THR A 26 67.71 -44.96 16.71
N THR A 27 66.93 -45.56 15.81
CA THR A 27 66.94 -45.25 14.38
C THR A 27 65.67 -44.50 13.98
N ILE A 28 65.80 -43.59 13.02
CA ILE A 28 64.70 -42.78 12.49
C ILE A 28 64.69 -42.92 10.96
N THR A 29 63.52 -43.23 10.39
CA THR A 29 63.34 -43.24 8.93
C THR A 29 63.11 -41.82 8.40
N ILE A 30 63.37 -41.58 7.11
CA ILE A 30 63.09 -40.27 6.48
C ILE A 30 61.58 -39.93 6.54
N ASP A 31 60.72 -40.94 6.57
CA ASP A 31 59.26 -40.78 6.69
C ASP A 31 58.80 -40.47 8.13
N GLY A 32 59.73 -40.39 9.09
CA GLY A 32 59.46 -39.95 10.46
C GLY A 32 59.07 -41.06 11.43
N ASP A 33 59.30 -42.33 11.08
CA ASP A 33 59.09 -43.46 11.99
C ASP A 33 60.34 -43.69 12.85
N GLN A 34 60.17 -43.75 14.16
CA GLN A 34 61.25 -43.99 15.13
C GLN A 34 61.17 -45.42 15.68
N PHE A 35 62.31 -46.11 15.67
CA PHE A 35 62.49 -47.43 16.27
C PHE A 35 63.46 -47.32 17.44
N ASP A 36 62.99 -47.65 18.65
CA ASP A 36 63.84 -47.77 19.83
C ASP A 36 64.26 -49.24 20.08
N PRO A 37 65.48 -49.48 20.60
CA PRO A 37 65.98 -50.84 20.88
C PRO A 37 65.11 -51.63 21.87
N GLU A 38 64.30 -50.94 22.68
CA GLU A 38 63.35 -51.52 23.64
C GLU A 38 62.05 -52.03 22.98
N GLY A 39 61.94 -51.95 21.65
CA GLY A 39 60.82 -52.52 20.89
C GLY A 39 59.62 -51.59 20.71
N THR A 40 59.77 -50.30 21.04
CA THR A 40 58.73 -49.30 20.83
C THR A 40 58.84 -48.74 19.41
N LEU A 41 57.76 -48.90 18.63
CA LEU A 41 57.58 -48.29 17.32
C LEU A 41 56.66 -47.09 17.46
N SER A 42 57.19 -45.88 17.29
CA SER A 42 56.37 -44.68 17.14
C SER A 42 56.45 -44.22 15.68
N GLY A 43 55.44 -44.60 14.90
CA GLY A 43 55.28 -44.21 13.50
C GLY A 43 53.98 -43.45 13.29
N GLY A 44 54.03 -42.41 12.47
CA GLY A 44 52.86 -41.59 12.18
C GLY A 44 53.20 -40.18 11.71
N ALA A 45 53.61 -40.07 10.45
CA ALA A 45 53.48 -38.81 9.73
C ALA A 45 52.01 -38.36 9.78
N ARG A 46 51.71 -37.26 10.47
CA ARG A 46 50.39 -36.59 10.44
C ARG A 46 50.18 -35.96 9.07
N GLY A 47 49.88 -36.79 8.08
CA GLY A 47 49.50 -36.39 6.73
C GLY A 47 48.01 -36.05 6.66
N GLU A 48 47.68 -35.05 5.83
CA GLU A 48 46.39 -34.37 5.61
C GLU A 48 45.12 -35.25 5.41
N ARG A 49 45.23 -36.58 5.39
CA ARG A 49 44.10 -37.51 5.13
C ARG A 49 43.02 -37.50 6.21
N ALA A 50 43.35 -37.21 7.47
CA ALA A 50 42.34 -37.09 8.53
C ALA A 50 41.40 -35.89 8.31
N ASN A 51 41.90 -34.80 7.72
CA ASN A 51 41.09 -33.63 7.41
C ASN A 51 40.25 -33.80 6.14
N PHE A 52 40.64 -34.69 5.22
CA PHE A 52 39.90 -34.93 3.98
C PHE A 52 38.55 -35.63 4.21
N LEU A 53 38.51 -36.65 5.08
CA LEU A 53 37.27 -37.33 5.46
C LEU A 53 36.34 -36.41 6.26
N ALA A 54 36.90 -35.59 7.17
CA ALA A 54 36.15 -34.56 7.86
C ALA A 54 35.53 -33.54 6.89
N ARG A 55 36.31 -33.09 5.89
CA ARG A 55 35.85 -32.17 4.84
C ARG A 55 34.76 -32.78 3.96
N ILE A 56 34.86 -34.06 3.62
CA ILE A 56 33.81 -34.77 2.85
C ILE A 56 32.53 -34.89 3.68
N ASN A 57 32.65 -35.16 4.99
CA ASN A 57 31.49 -35.23 5.86
C ASN A 57 30.80 -33.86 6.01
N GLU A 58 31.58 -32.78 6.17
CA GLU A 58 31.07 -31.40 6.14
C GLU A 58 30.37 -31.07 4.81
N LEU A 59 30.92 -31.52 3.69
CA LEU A 59 30.35 -31.29 2.36
C LEU A 59 29.05 -32.08 2.15
N ASN A 60 28.97 -33.31 2.66
CA ASN A 60 27.75 -34.11 2.62
C ASN A 60 26.67 -33.54 3.54
N GLN A 61 27.01 -33.09 4.75
CA GLN A 61 26.09 -32.38 5.64
C GLN A 61 25.57 -31.09 4.99
N ALA A 62 26.46 -30.28 4.41
CA ALA A 62 26.04 -29.08 3.69
C ALA A 62 25.14 -29.38 2.48
N LYS A 63 25.34 -30.51 1.78
CA LYS A 63 24.46 -30.96 0.69
C LYS A 63 23.10 -31.44 1.19
N GLU A 64 23.05 -32.16 2.32
CA GLU A 64 21.80 -32.58 2.95
C GLU A 64 21.01 -31.36 3.45
N GLU A 65 21.68 -30.39 4.08
CA GLU A 65 21.07 -29.13 4.50
C GLU A 65 20.56 -28.31 3.31
N LEU A 66 21.33 -28.23 2.22
CA LEU A 66 20.89 -27.57 0.99
C LEU A 66 19.64 -28.25 0.40
N SER A 67 19.64 -29.58 0.29
CA SER A 67 18.51 -30.36 -0.22
C SER A 67 17.26 -30.21 0.67
N ALA A 68 17.43 -30.17 1.99
CA ALA A 68 16.35 -29.92 2.93
C ALA A 68 15.75 -28.51 2.73
N ARG A 69 16.60 -27.48 2.60
CA ARG A 69 16.14 -26.11 2.35
C ARG A 69 15.53 -25.90 0.98
N GLU A 70 16.00 -26.60 -0.05
CA GLU A 70 15.37 -26.60 -1.37
C GLU A 70 13.97 -27.22 -1.33
N LYS A 71 13.78 -28.31 -0.58
CA LYS A 71 12.45 -28.91 -0.37
C LYS A 71 11.50 -27.98 0.39
N GLU A 72 11.96 -27.38 1.48
CA GLU A 72 11.15 -26.40 2.23
C GLU A 72 10.80 -25.18 1.36
N MET A 73 11.73 -24.69 0.53
CA MET A 73 11.47 -23.60 -0.40
C MET A 73 10.40 -23.97 -1.44
N LEU A 74 10.42 -25.22 -1.94
CA LEU A 74 9.42 -25.73 -2.87
C LEU A 74 8.04 -25.86 -2.22
N GLU A 75 7.97 -26.36 -0.98
CA GLU A 75 6.71 -26.44 -0.23
C GLU A 75 6.13 -25.04 0.04
N VAL A 76 6.95 -24.11 0.54
CA VAL A 76 6.52 -22.72 0.79
C VAL A 76 6.07 -22.03 -0.50
N ASN A 77 6.75 -22.27 -1.63
CA ASN A 77 6.33 -21.72 -2.92
C ASN A 77 5.02 -22.34 -3.45
N SER A 78 4.77 -23.62 -3.16
CA SER A 78 3.50 -24.26 -3.48
C SER A 78 2.36 -23.65 -2.65
N ASP A 79 2.58 -23.50 -1.33
CA ASP A 79 1.62 -22.88 -0.42
C ASP A 79 1.33 -21.42 -0.77
N LEU A 80 2.35 -20.66 -1.20
CA LEU A 80 2.17 -19.29 -1.68
C LEU A 80 1.32 -19.22 -2.93
N LYS A 81 1.55 -20.11 -3.91
CA LYS A 81 0.73 -20.17 -5.13
C LYS A 81 -0.72 -20.53 -4.82
N GLU A 82 -0.98 -21.48 -3.92
CA GLU A 82 -2.34 -21.81 -3.51
C GLU A 82 -3.03 -20.63 -2.81
N LYS A 83 -2.32 -19.92 -1.93
CA LYS A 83 -2.84 -18.72 -1.26
C LYS A 83 -3.07 -17.56 -2.23
N GLU A 84 -2.19 -17.34 -3.20
CA GLU A 84 -2.38 -16.32 -4.24
C GLU A 84 -3.64 -16.57 -5.06
N VAL A 85 -3.87 -17.83 -5.48
CA VAL A 85 -5.09 -18.21 -6.21
C VAL A 85 -6.33 -18.03 -5.33
N SER A 86 -6.25 -18.39 -4.04
CA SER A 86 -7.33 -18.17 -3.08
C SER A 86 -7.67 -16.68 -2.92
N ILE A 87 -6.66 -15.81 -2.76
CA ILE A 87 -6.84 -14.36 -2.64
C ILE A 87 -7.45 -13.77 -3.91
N GLN A 88 -6.98 -14.20 -5.10
CA GLN A 88 -7.54 -13.77 -6.39
C GLN A 88 -9.01 -14.18 -6.51
N TYR A 89 -9.35 -15.41 -6.13
CA TYR A 89 -10.73 -15.89 -6.12
C TYR A 89 -11.61 -15.09 -5.15
N THR A 90 -11.16 -14.85 -3.92
CA THR A 90 -11.90 -14.06 -2.92
C THR A 90 -12.12 -12.63 -3.42
N ARG A 91 -11.11 -12.01 -4.04
CA ARG A 91 -11.22 -10.67 -4.62
C ARG A 91 -12.26 -10.63 -5.73
N LEU A 92 -12.19 -11.57 -6.68
CA LEU A 92 -13.12 -11.64 -7.80
C LEU A 92 -14.56 -11.94 -7.33
N LYS A 93 -14.72 -12.78 -6.31
CA LYS A 93 -16.01 -13.07 -5.69
C LYS A 93 -16.61 -11.84 -5.04
N ASN A 94 -15.82 -11.09 -4.27
CA ASN A 94 -16.28 -9.84 -3.64
C ASN A 94 -16.70 -8.80 -4.70
N ASP A 95 -15.96 -8.68 -5.80
CA ASP A 95 -16.31 -7.78 -6.90
C ASP A 95 -17.61 -8.22 -7.60
N TYR A 96 -17.79 -9.53 -7.81
CA TYR A 96 -19.04 -10.08 -8.34
C TYR A 96 -20.23 -9.79 -7.42
N ASP A 97 -20.09 -10.05 -6.11
CA ASP A 97 -21.14 -9.81 -5.12
C ASP A 97 -21.50 -8.32 -5.04
N LEU A 98 -20.52 -7.42 -5.10
CA LEU A 98 -20.75 -5.98 -5.18
C LEU A 98 -21.53 -5.58 -6.43
N LYS A 99 -21.18 -6.13 -7.59
CA LYS A 99 -21.87 -5.85 -8.86
C LYS A 99 -23.28 -6.43 -8.89
N ALA A 100 -23.47 -7.63 -8.36
CA ALA A 100 -24.80 -8.24 -8.21
C ALA A 100 -25.70 -7.41 -7.29
N ASN A 101 -25.16 -6.92 -6.17
CA ASN A 101 -25.90 -6.05 -5.26
C ASN A 101 -26.23 -4.68 -5.90
N GLN A 102 -25.29 -4.09 -6.65
CA GLN A 102 -25.55 -2.85 -7.41
C GLN A 102 -26.67 -3.04 -8.44
N LEU A 103 -26.66 -4.18 -9.17
CA LEU A 103 -27.71 -4.51 -10.12
C LEU A 103 -29.06 -4.68 -9.43
N ASN A 104 -29.10 -5.38 -8.30
CA ASN A 104 -30.32 -5.59 -7.53
C ASN A 104 -30.89 -4.27 -6.98
N LEU A 105 -30.03 -3.39 -6.45
CA LEU A 105 -30.46 -2.05 -6.02
C LEU A 105 -30.97 -1.21 -7.20
N ALA A 106 -30.31 -1.28 -8.36
CA ALA A 106 -30.78 -0.59 -9.56
C ALA A 106 -32.14 -1.12 -10.02
N LYS A 107 -32.35 -2.44 -10.01
CA LYS A 107 -33.65 -3.07 -10.30
C LYS A 107 -34.72 -2.66 -9.30
N LEU A 108 -34.43 -2.72 -8.00
CA LEU A 108 -35.37 -2.33 -6.94
C LEU A 108 -35.75 -0.85 -7.06
N ASN A 109 -34.78 0.03 -7.34
CA ASN A 109 -35.04 1.44 -7.59
C ASN A 109 -35.90 1.64 -8.84
N LEU A 110 -35.69 0.84 -9.88
CA LEU A 110 -36.50 0.88 -11.11
C LEU A 110 -37.92 0.40 -10.82
N GLU A 111 -38.10 -0.68 -10.05
CA GLU A 111 -39.41 -1.17 -9.59
C GLU A 111 -40.12 -0.16 -8.68
N GLN A 112 -39.37 0.58 -7.86
CA GLN A 112 -39.89 1.65 -7.00
C GLN A 112 -40.17 2.95 -7.74
N THR A 113 -39.66 3.15 -8.96
CA THR A 113 -40.02 4.36 -9.72
C THR A 113 -41.52 4.35 -10.02
N THR A 114 -42.12 5.53 -9.83
CA THR A 114 -43.55 5.77 -10.08
C THR A 114 -43.96 5.42 -11.50
N HIS A 115 -43.03 5.48 -12.46
CA HIS A 115 -43.25 5.06 -13.84
C HIS A 115 -43.44 3.55 -13.97
N HIS A 116 -42.58 2.72 -13.35
CA HIS A 116 -42.70 1.27 -13.44
C HIS A 116 -43.97 0.75 -12.77
N GLN A 117 -44.31 1.28 -11.59
CA GLN A 117 -45.55 0.95 -10.89
C GLN A 117 -46.81 1.34 -11.67
N LYS A 118 -46.78 2.48 -12.39
CA LYS A 118 -47.88 2.90 -13.27
C LYS A 118 -47.97 2.02 -14.52
N LEU A 119 -46.84 1.58 -15.07
CA LEU A 119 -46.78 0.73 -16.26
C LEU A 119 -47.28 -0.68 -15.95
N GLU A 120 -46.94 -1.23 -14.78
CA GLU A 120 -47.48 -2.49 -14.27
C GLU A 120 -48.99 -2.39 -14.02
N LYS A 121 -49.47 -1.31 -13.41
CA LYS A 121 -50.90 -1.03 -13.26
C LYS A 121 -51.62 -0.91 -14.61
N LEU A 122 -51.00 -0.25 -15.60
CA LEU A 122 -51.54 -0.14 -16.96
C LEU A 122 -51.64 -1.49 -17.65
N ASN A 123 -50.64 -2.36 -17.47
CA ASN A 123 -50.67 -3.70 -18.03
C ASN A 123 -51.78 -4.56 -17.39
N ASN A 124 -51.91 -4.51 -16.06
CA ASN A 124 -52.98 -5.22 -15.36
C ASN A 124 -54.37 -4.70 -15.77
N LEU A 125 -54.52 -3.38 -15.90
CA LEU A 125 -55.78 -2.77 -16.34
C LEU A 125 -56.11 -3.13 -17.79
N ASN A 126 -55.10 -3.24 -18.66
CA ASN A 126 -55.29 -3.70 -20.05
C ASN A 126 -55.71 -5.17 -20.11
N GLU A 127 -55.18 -6.03 -19.24
CA GLU A 127 -55.64 -7.42 -19.11
C GLU A 127 -57.08 -7.49 -18.59
N GLU A 128 -57.43 -6.70 -17.58
CA GLU A 128 -58.82 -6.59 -17.08
C GLU A 128 -59.78 -6.11 -18.16
N ILE A 129 -59.43 -5.03 -18.89
CA ILE A 129 -60.23 -4.52 -20.01
C ILE A 129 -60.45 -5.63 -21.06
N LYS A 130 -59.40 -6.39 -21.38
CA LYS A 130 -59.51 -7.49 -22.35
C LYS A 130 -60.48 -8.56 -21.87
N THR A 131 -60.41 -8.97 -20.60
CA THR A 131 -61.34 -9.95 -20.02
C THR A 131 -62.79 -9.44 -19.99
N GLN A 132 -63.01 -8.17 -19.62
CA GLN A 132 -64.34 -7.55 -19.63
C GLN A 132 -64.91 -7.40 -21.04
N GLN A 133 -64.05 -7.17 -22.04
CA GLN A 133 -64.46 -7.07 -23.44
C GLN A 133 -64.89 -8.45 -23.97
N GLU A 134 -64.19 -9.52 -23.60
CA GLU A 134 -64.58 -10.91 -23.90
C GLU A 134 -65.91 -11.28 -23.21
N GLU A 135 -66.11 -10.90 -21.94
CA GLU A 135 -67.39 -11.11 -21.22
C GLU A 135 -68.55 -10.33 -21.86
N SER A 136 -68.36 -9.04 -22.18
CA SER A 136 -69.39 -8.23 -22.83
C SER A 136 -69.78 -8.77 -24.20
N GLN A 137 -68.81 -9.29 -24.96
CA GLN A 137 -69.06 -9.90 -26.26
C GLN A 137 -69.87 -11.19 -26.12
N SER A 138 -69.62 -11.98 -25.06
CA SER A 138 -70.41 -13.16 -24.75
C SER A 138 -71.85 -12.82 -24.36
N SER A 139 -72.07 -11.84 -23.48
CA SER A 139 -73.42 -11.39 -23.09
C SER A 139 -74.20 -10.77 -24.25
N ASN A 140 -73.54 -10.05 -25.17
CA ASN A 140 -74.20 -9.52 -26.37
C ASN A 140 -74.67 -10.64 -27.31
N SER A 141 -73.88 -11.71 -27.44
CA SER A 141 -74.28 -12.88 -28.23
C SER A 141 -75.50 -13.60 -27.62
N GLU A 142 -75.60 -13.64 -26.29
CA GLU A 142 -76.77 -14.17 -25.59
C GLU A 142 -78.01 -13.29 -25.77
N LEU A 143 -77.86 -11.96 -25.77
CA LEU A 143 -78.94 -11.01 -26.02
C LEU A 143 -79.51 -11.13 -27.44
N GLU A 144 -78.67 -11.31 -28.46
CA GLU A 144 -79.13 -11.57 -29.84
C GLU A 144 -79.89 -12.90 -29.93
N ASN A 145 -79.44 -13.94 -29.24
CA ASN A 145 -80.15 -15.22 -29.15
C ASN A 145 -81.50 -15.12 -28.41
N LEU A 146 -81.62 -14.23 -27.43
CA LEU A 146 -82.88 -13.94 -26.74
C LEU A 146 -83.83 -13.09 -27.59
N ARG A 147 -83.31 -12.10 -28.32
CA ARG A 147 -84.09 -11.27 -29.26
C ARG A 147 -84.69 -12.09 -30.38
N THR A 148 -83.93 -12.99 -30.98
CA THR A 148 -84.44 -13.91 -32.01
C THR A 148 -85.55 -14.80 -31.47
N LYS A 149 -85.41 -15.34 -30.25
CA LYS A 149 -86.48 -16.08 -29.56
C LYS A 149 -87.72 -15.23 -29.29
N LEU A 150 -87.54 -13.94 -28.97
CA LEU A 150 -88.63 -13.01 -28.69
C LEU A 150 -89.40 -12.67 -29.97
N VAL A 151 -88.70 -12.44 -31.09
CA VAL A 151 -89.32 -12.25 -32.42
C VAL A 151 -90.08 -13.50 -32.86
N ASP A 152 -89.54 -14.71 -32.61
CA ASP A 152 -90.24 -15.96 -32.88
C ASP A 152 -91.50 -16.14 -32.02
N LEU A 153 -91.46 -15.72 -30.75
CA LEU A 153 -92.61 -15.73 -29.87
C LEU A 153 -93.64 -14.67 -30.29
N GLU A 154 -93.23 -13.47 -30.68
CA GLU A 154 -94.12 -12.44 -31.22
C GLU A 154 -94.81 -12.89 -32.52
N ASN A 155 -94.10 -13.58 -33.40
CA ASN A 155 -94.66 -14.14 -34.62
C ASN A 155 -95.65 -15.28 -34.32
N LYS A 156 -95.41 -16.08 -33.26
CA LYS A 156 -96.39 -17.06 -32.74
C LYS A 156 -97.62 -16.39 -32.13
N VAL A 157 -97.45 -15.23 -31.49
CA VAL A 157 -98.55 -14.44 -30.90
C VAL A 157 -99.42 -13.79 -31.98
N LYS A 158 -98.85 -13.35 -33.12
CA LYS A 158 -99.61 -12.77 -34.24
C LYS A 158 -100.55 -13.75 -34.96
N ASN A 159 -100.34 -15.06 -34.83
CA ASN A 159 -101.10 -16.09 -35.57
C ASN A 159 -102.33 -16.68 -34.85
N ASN A 160 -102.69 -16.20 -33.66
CA ASN A 160 -103.88 -16.70 -32.94
C ASN A 160 -104.85 -15.57 -32.59
N THR A 161 -105.96 -15.50 -33.31
CA THR A 161 -107.10 -14.62 -33.02
C THR A 161 -108.28 -15.46 -32.53
N ASP A 162 -108.58 -15.34 -31.23
CA ASP A 162 -109.90 -15.59 -30.65
C ASP A 162 -110.09 -14.68 -29.42
N ILE A 163 -111.35 -14.28 -29.22
CA ILE A 163 -111.82 -13.01 -28.65
C ILE A 163 -111.88 -12.99 -27.10
N GLU A 164 -110.98 -13.67 -26.40
CA GLU A 164 -110.92 -13.64 -24.91
C GLU A 164 -109.85 -12.70 -24.31
N LYS A 165 -109.08 -11.99 -25.14
CA LYS A 165 -107.91 -11.20 -24.70
C LYS A 165 -108.16 -9.75 -24.28
N GLU A 166 -109.38 -9.21 -24.36
CA GLU A 166 -109.58 -7.79 -23.99
C GLU A 166 -109.44 -7.50 -22.48
N LYS A 167 -109.70 -8.48 -21.61
CA LYS A 167 -109.44 -8.34 -20.15
C LYS A 167 -107.97 -8.55 -19.77
N GLU A 168 -107.27 -9.43 -20.48
CA GLU A 168 -105.82 -9.64 -20.30
C GLU A 168 -105.00 -8.45 -20.84
N ASN A 169 -105.51 -7.79 -21.89
CA ASN A 169 -104.92 -6.58 -22.46
C ASN A 169 -104.97 -5.39 -21.48
N GLY A 170 -105.97 -5.28 -20.62
CA GLY A 170 -106.03 -4.25 -19.57
C GLY A 170 -104.95 -4.43 -18.50
N GLN A 171 -104.65 -5.67 -18.10
CA GLN A 171 -103.53 -5.98 -17.18
C GLN A 171 -102.17 -5.77 -17.84
N LYS A 172 -102.00 -6.17 -19.10
CA LYS A 172 -100.78 -5.92 -19.88
C LYS A 172 -100.53 -4.43 -20.12
N ILE A 173 -101.58 -3.61 -20.24
CA ILE A 173 -101.45 -2.14 -20.34
C ILE A 173 -100.98 -1.52 -19.03
N ASN A 174 -101.44 -2.01 -17.87
CA ASN A 174 -100.97 -1.52 -16.58
C ASN A 174 -99.55 -2.02 -16.26
N GLU A 175 -99.21 -3.26 -16.61
CA GLU A 175 -97.82 -3.75 -16.57
C GLU A 175 -96.91 -2.97 -17.53
N ALA A 176 -97.40 -2.62 -18.72
CA ALA A 176 -96.67 -1.78 -19.66
C ALA A 176 -96.48 -0.35 -19.13
N LYS A 177 -97.47 0.23 -18.43
CA LYS A 177 -97.32 1.54 -17.76
C LYS A 177 -96.33 1.50 -16.60
N ALA A 178 -96.38 0.49 -15.75
CA ALA A 178 -95.42 0.30 -14.66
C ALA A 178 -93.99 0.05 -15.20
N ASN A 179 -93.86 -0.70 -16.29
CA ASN A 179 -92.58 -0.88 -16.99
C ASN A 179 -92.09 0.40 -17.68
N LEU A 180 -93.01 1.26 -18.14
CA LEU A 180 -92.67 2.54 -18.75
C LEU A 180 -92.18 3.54 -17.69
N GLU A 181 -92.84 3.60 -16.52
CA GLU A 181 -92.36 4.39 -15.37
C GLU A 181 -91.01 3.88 -14.86
N ASN A 182 -90.82 2.56 -14.69
CA ASN A 182 -89.54 1.99 -14.30
C ASN A 182 -88.43 2.27 -15.33
N LYS A 183 -88.74 2.21 -16.63
CA LYS A 183 -87.79 2.58 -17.69
C LYS A 183 -87.53 4.08 -17.77
N GLN A 184 -88.48 4.91 -17.34
CA GLN A 184 -88.31 6.36 -17.30
C GLN A 184 -87.44 6.79 -16.12
N ILE A 185 -87.57 6.10 -14.97
CA ILE A 185 -86.66 6.24 -13.83
C ILE A 185 -85.26 5.78 -14.21
N SER A 186 -85.10 4.61 -14.82
CA SER A 186 -83.78 4.11 -15.25
C SER A 186 -83.16 4.95 -16.36
N SER A 187 -83.97 5.50 -17.28
CA SER A 187 -83.50 6.46 -18.29
C SER A 187 -83.04 7.78 -17.66
N SER A 188 -83.63 8.22 -16.55
CA SER A 188 -83.19 9.42 -15.82
C SER A 188 -81.86 9.18 -15.08
N GLN A 189 -81.68 7.99 -14.49
CA GLN A 189 -80.42 7.56 -13.88
C GLN A 189 -79.32 7.44 -14.92
N LEU A 190 -79.59 6.82 -16.07
CA LEU A 190 -78.62 6.72 -17.16
C LEU A 190 -78.22 8.12 -17.71
N GLN A 191 -79.14 9.08 -17.71
CA GLN A 191 -78.84 10.48 -18.05
C GLN A 191 -77.95 11.17 -17.01
N GLN A 192 -78.11 10.81 -15.73
CA GLN A 192 -77.30 11.34 -14.64
C GLN A 192 -75.88 10.75 -14.69
N ASP A 193 -75.76 9.45 -14.94
CA ASP A 193 -74.49 8.75 -15.13
C ASP A 193 -73.74 9.27 -16.36
N TYR A 194 -74.45 9.50 -17.48
CA TYR A 194 -73.87 10.10 -18.68
C TYR A 194 -73.28 11.49 -18.43
N LYS A 195 -73.93 12.30 -17.59
CA LYS A 195 -73.40 13.61 -17.17
C LYS A 195 -72.16 13.46 -16.28
N SER A 196 -72.15 12.50 -15.36
CA SER A 196 -70.98 12.21 -14.51
C SER A 196 -69.78 11.77 -15.35
N ILE A 197 -69.97 10.81 -16.24
CA ILE A 197 -68.92 10.29 -17.13
C ILE A 197 -68.37 11.41 -18.03
N ASN A 198 -69.22 12.31 -18.55
CA ASN A 198 -68.74 13.46 -19.32
C ASN A 198 -67.90 14.44 -18.49
N MET A 199 -68.26 14.68 -17.22
CA MET A 199 -67.43 15.50 -16.33
C MET A 199 -66.07 14.85 -16.08
N ASP A 200 -66.02 13.53 -15.87
CA ASP A 200 -64.78 12.78 -15.67
C ASP A 200 -63.90 12.81 -16.93
N ILE A 201 -64.51 12.68 -18.13
CA ILE A 201 -63.82 12.83 -19.40
C ILE A 201 -63.19 14.23 -19.55
N ASP A 202 -63.90 15.28 -19.15
CA ASP A 202 -63.38 16.66 -19.23
C ASP A 202 -62.23 16.90 -18.22
N VAL A 203 -62.29 16.30 -17.03
CA VAL A 203 -61.18 16.33 -16.07
C VAL A 203 -59.96 15.61 -16.64
N LEU A 204 -60.13 14.39 -17.14
CA LEU A 204 -59.04 13.62 -17.74
C LEU A 204 -58.43 14.32 -18.96
N ARG A 205 -59.24 15.00 -19.77
CA ARG A 205 -58.73 15.81 -20.90
C ARG A 205 -57.83 16.95 -20.44
N LYS A 206 -58.20 17.65 -19.35
CA LYS A 206 -57.37 18.71 -18.77
C LYS A 206 -56.07 18.16 -18.18
N GLU A 207 -56.13 17.00 -17.54
CA GLU A 207 -54.92 16.33 -17.02
C GLU A 207 -53.98 15.90 -18.16
N ILE A 208 -54.52 15.29 -19.22
CA ILE A 208 -53.74 14.93 -20.42
C ILE A 208 -53.10 16.17 -21.02
N GLN A 209 -53.82 17.29 -21.12
CA GLN A 209 -53.26 18.54 -21.62
C GLN A 209 -52.10 19.04 -20.74
N GLY A 210 -52.25 19.01 -19.41
CA GLY A 210 -51.18 19.38 -18.48
C GLY A 210 -49.93 18.51 -18.66
N TYR A 211 -50.11 17.19 -18.78
CA TYR A 211 -48.99 16.27 -19.01
C TYR A 211 -48.31 16.47 -20.37
N THR A 212 -49.07 16.81 -21.42
CA THR A 212 -48.46 17.12 -22.73
C THR A 212 -47.61 18.38 -22.68
N GLU A 213 -48.02 19.42 -21.94
CA GLU A 213 -47.23 20.64 -21.76
C GLU A 213 -45.96 20.40 -20.92
N GLU A 214 -46.04 19.52 -19.91
CA GLU A 214 -44.85 19.10 -19.15
C GLU A 214 -43.87 18.28 -19.99
N LEU A 215 -44.37 17.37 -20.82
CA LEU A 215 -43.56 16.60 -21.77
C LEU A 215 -42.82 17.51 -22.75
N GLU A 216 -43.50 18.51 -23.31
CA GLU A 216 -42.89 19.42 -24.27
C GLU A 216 -41.76 20.26 -23.64
N LYS A 217 -41.92 20.68 -22.38
CA LYS A 217 -40.85 21.34 -21.61
C LYS A 217 -39.68 20.41 -21.33
N LEU A 218 -39.93 19.15 -20.97
CA LEU A 218 -38.89 18.16 -20.74
C LEU A 218 -38.12 17.81 -22.03
N GLU A 219 -38.81 17.73 -23.17
CA GLU A 219 -38.18 17.53 -24.47
C GLU A 219 -37.30 18.71 -24.86
N GLN A 220 -37.75 19.95 -24.63
CA GLN A 220 -36.92 21.14 -24.86
C GLN A 220 -35.67 21.16 -23.98
N ASN A 221 -35.82 20.83 -22.69
CA ASN A 221 -34.68 20.74 -21.77
C ASN A 221 -33.69 19.64 -22.22
N THR A 222 -34.19 18.49 -22.64
CA THR A 222 -33.35 17.38 -23.14
C THR A 222 -32.58 17.78 -24.40
N LYS A 223 -33.21 18.52 -25.32
CA LYS A 223 -32.52 19.07 -26.51
C LYS A 223 -31.40 20.03 -26.12
N SER A 224 -31.67 20.97 -25.21
CA SER A 224 -30.64 21.93 -24.74
C SER A 224 -29.45 21.23 -24.06
N LEU A 225 -29.72 20.21 -23.24
CA LEU A 225 -28.68 19.42 -22.58
C LEU A 225 -27.85 18.61 -23.59
N ASN A 226 -28.48 18.05 -24.62
CA ASN A 226 -27.75 17.36 -25.69
C ASN A 226 -26.84 18.32 -26.48
N GLU A 227 -27.31 19.53 -26.79
CA GLU A 227 -26.47 20.55 -27.45
C GLU A 227 -25.28 20.97 -26.58
N GLU A 228 -25.46 21.10 -25.27
CA GLU A 228 -24.36 21.35 -24.32
C GLU A 228 -23.37 20.18 -24.28
N ILE A 229 -23.85 18.94 -24.27
CA ILE A 229 -23.01 17.72 -24.30
C ILE A 229 -22.20 17.68 -25.60
N ASP A 230 -22.80 17.95 -26.75
CA ASP A 230 -22.11 17.96 -28.05
C ASP A 230 -21.03 19.06 -28.11
N CYS A 231 -21.33 20.24 -27.55
CA CYS A 231 -20.37 21.32 -27.42
C CYS A 231 -19.16 20.91 -26.55
N LYS A 232 -19.42 20.32 -25.38
CA LYS A 232 -18.36 19.84 -24.47
C LYS A 232 -17.56 18.70 -25.07
N THR A 233 -18.20 17.79 -25.78
CA THR A 233 -17.53 16.67 -26.47
C THR A 233 -16.61 17.20 -27.57
N SER A 234 -17.04 18.22 -28.31
CA SER A 234 -16.20 18.91 -29.31
C SER A 234 -15.01 19.64 -28.68
N GLN A 235 -15.18 20.26 -27.51
CA GLN A 235 -14.08 20.88 -26.76
C GLN A 235 -13.06 19.84 -26.28
N ILE A 236 -13.53 18.70 -25.77
CA ILE A 236 -12.66 17.58 -25.36
C ILE A 236 -11.87 17.04 -26.57
N GLY A 237 -12.50 16.93 -27.74
CA GLY A 237 -11.82 16.53 -28.97
C GLY A 237 -10.65 17.46 -29.33
N LYS A 238 -10.86 18.77 -29.29
CA LYS A 238 -9.79 19.77 -29.54
C LYS A 238 -8.65 19.67 -28.53
N LEU A 239 -8.97 19.49 -27.24
CA LEU A 239 -7.97 19.33 -26.19
C LEU A 239 -7.13 18.06 -26.38
N LYS A 240 -7.76 16.95 -26.80
CA LYS A 240 -7.03 15.71 -27.12
C LYS A 240 -6.09 15.88 -28.31
N GLU A 241 -6.50 16.58 -29.37
CA GLU A 241 -5.60 16.87 -30.49
C GLU A 241 -4.41 17.75 -30.07
N GLU A 242 -4.62 18.69 -29.16
CA GLU A 242 -3.54 19.50 -28.59
C GLU A 242 -2.60 18.67 -27.71
N GLU A 243 -3.16 17.77 -26.90
CA GLU A 243 -2.41 16.81 -26.09
C GLU A 243 -1.53 15.92 -26.96
N ASP A 244 -2.07 15.34 -28.03
CA ASP A 244 -1.32 14.50 -28.97
C ASP A 244 -0.18 15.27 -29.65
N LYS A 245 -0.40 16.54 -30.02
CA LYS A 245 0.65 17.41 -30.57
C LYS A 245 1.76 17.69 -29.55
N ILE A 246 1.41 17.87 -28.28
CA ILE A 246 2.38 18.09 -27.20
C ILE A 246 3.18 16.80 -26.93
N ILE A 247 2.52 15.65 -26.91
CA ILE A 247 3.17 14.34 -26.74
C ILE A 247 4.15 14.09 -27.90
N GLY A 248 3.77 14.40 -29.14
CA GLY A 248 4.66 14.34 -30.30
C GLY A 248 5.93 15.17 -30.12
N LYS A 249 5.79 16.46 -29.76
CA LYS A 249 6.92 17.35 -29.48
C LYS A 249 7.79 16.88 -28.32
N LEU A 250 7.18 16.27 -27.31
CA LEU A 250 7.88 15.73 -26.14
C LEU A 250 8.74 14.51 -26.53
N ASN A 251 8.22 13.65 -27.39
CA ASN A 251 8.96 12.50 -27.92
C ASN A 251 10.12 12.93 -28.81
N GLU A 252 9.93 13.93 -29.68
CA GLU A 252 11.04 14.52 -30.48
C GLU A 252 12.15 15.07 -29.56
N ARG A 253 11.78 15.84 -28.52
CA ARG A 253 12.76 16.36 -27.55
C ARG A 253 13.47 15.24 -26.79
N LYS A 254 12.78 14.16 -26.43
CA LYS A 254 13.38 13.00 -25.77
C LYS A 254 14.43 12.32 -26.66
N GLU A 255 14.17 12.18 -27.96
CA GLU A 255 15.15 11.62 -28.89
C GLU A 255 16.36 12.53 -29.06
N VAL A 256 16.17 13.86 -29.16
CA VAL A 256 17.29 14.82 -29.18
C VAL A 256 18.14 14.73 -27.90
N ILE A 257 17.52 14.58 -26.74
CA ILE A 257 18.24 14.41 -25.46
C ILE A 257 19.04 13.10 -25.46
N LYS A 258 18.47 11.99 -25.97
CA LYS A 258 19.21 10.72 -26.09
C LYS A 258 20.43 10.85 -27.01
N GLU A 259 20.27 11.52 -28.15
CA GLU A 259 21.37 11.80 -29.10
C GLU A 259 22.49 12.58 -28.40
N LYS A 260 22.13 13.66 -27.68
CA LYS A 260 23.09 14.51 -26.98
C LYS A 260 23.78 13.79 -25.81
N ASN A 261 23.06 12.95 -25.08
CA ASN A 261 23.67 12.14 -24.02
C ASN A 261 24.67 11.13 -24.59
N ARG A 262 24.37 10.49 -25.74
CA ARG A 262 25.35 9.62 -26.43
C ARG A 262 26.60 10.40 -26.85
N GLU A 263 26.43 11.63 -27.34
CA GLU A 263 27.53 12.51 -27.71
C GLU A 263 28.38 12.88 -26.48
N ILE A 264 27.75 13.24 -25.36
CA ILE A 264 28.43 13.51 -24.08
C ILE A 264 29.20 12.28 -23.60
N ASP A 265 28.59 11.09 -23.61
CA ASP A 265 29.26 9.85 -23.20
C ASP A 265 30.48 9.55 -24.07
N SER A 266 30.40 9.80 -25.38
CA SER A 266 31.53 9.63 -26.29
C SER A 266 32.67 10.60 -25.96
N LYS A 267 32.36 11.86 -25.63
CA LYS A 267 33.34 12.88 -25.25
C LYS A 267 33.95 12.63 -23.87
N ASN A 268 33.17 12.13 -22.92
CA ASN A 268 33.69 11.73 -21.60
C ASN A 268 34.67 10.58 -21.72
N LYS A 269 34.36 9.55 -22.53
CA LYS A 269 35.32 8.46 -22.81
C LYS A 269 36.62 8.95 -23.46
N GLU A 270 36.51 9.90 -24.38
CA GLU A 270 37.69 10.53 -25.00
C GLU A 270 38.51 11.31 -23.96
N CYS A 271 37.85 12.07 -23.07
CA CYS A 271 38.51 12.78 -21.96
C CYS A 271 39.21 11.83 -21.00
N ASP A 272 38.55 10.74 -20.59
CA ASP A 272 39.14 9.71 -19.72
C ASP A 272 40.38 9.06 -20.37
N ARG A 273 40.35 8.83 -21.69
CA ARG A 273 41.50 8.30 -22.43
C ARG A 273 42.66 9.29 -22.42
N LEU A 274 42.38 10.56 -22.74
CA LEU A 274 43.39 11.62 -22.74
C LEU A 274 43.97 11.87 -21.35
N GLU A 275 43.17 11.75 -20.29
CA GLU A 275 43.64 11.89 -18.91
C GLU A 275 44.56 10.73 -18.50
N LYS A 276 44.25 9.50 -18.91
CA LYS A 276 45.15 8.35 -18.72
C LYS A 276 46.46 8.53 -19.47
N GLU A 277 46.41 9.00 -20.72
CA GLU A 277 47.60 9.31 -21.51
C GLU A 277 48.44 10.40 -20.85
N LYS A 278 47.83 11.51 -20.44
CA LYS A 278 48.47 12.60 -19.70
C LYS A 278 49.17 12.08 -18.45
N ASN A 279 48.49 11.28 -17.63
CA ASN A 279 49.06 10.72 -16.40
C ASN A 279 50.26 9.80 -16.71
N SER A 280 50.18 9.00 -17.76
CA SER A 280 51.30 8.14 -18.19
C SER A 280 52.52 8.93 -18.65
N ILE A 281 52.30 10.05 -19.34
CA ILE A 281 53.36 10.95 -19.79
C ILE A 281 53.96 11.68 -18.57
N GLU A 282 53.13 12.13 -17.63
CA GLU A 282 53.58 12.80 -16.41
C GLU A 282 54.45 11.88 -15.54
N LEU A 283 54.10 10.59 -15.44
CA LEU A 283 54.92 9.58 -14.79
C LEU A 283 56.28 9.42 -15.48
N LYS A 284 56.30 9.32 -16.82
CA LYS A 284 57.56 9.26 -17.59
C LYS A 284 58.41 10.51 -17.41
N ILE A 285 57.81 11.69 -17.33
CA ILE A 285 58.53 12.95 -17.05
C ILE A 285 59.15 12.90 -15.67
N LYS A 286 58.41 12.44 -14.64
CA LYS A 286 58.94 12.30 -13.27
C LYS A 286 60.08 11.29 -13.21
N GLU A 287 59.96 10.14 -13.88
CA GLU A 287 61.04 9.14 -13.98
C GLU A 287 62.29 9.71 -14.65
N LEU A 288 62.15 10.42 -15.77
CA LEU A 288 63.28 11.04 -16.46
C LEU A 288 63.89 12.18 -15.64
N ALA A 289 63.08 12.95 -14.91
CA ALA A 289 63.56 13.99 -14.00
C ALA A 289 64.36 13.38 -12.84
N HIS A 290 63.89 12.28 -12.25
CA HIS A 290 64.62 11.55 -11.21
C HIS A 290 65.94 11.00 -11.75
N LYS A 291 65.92 10.33 -12.91
CA LYS A 291 67.15 9.84 -13.57
C LYS A 291 68.14 10.97 -13.87
N LYS A 292 67.65 12.14 -14.30
CA LYS A 292 68.49 13.32 -14.53
C LYS A 292 69.07 13.87 -13.23
N SER A 293 68.28 13.88 -12.15
CA SER A 293 68.76 14.29 -10.82
C SER A 293 69.83 13.33 -10.31
N ASP A 294 69.56 12.03 -10.34
CA ASP A 294 70.51 10.98 -9.94
C ASP A 294 71.81 11.10 -10.74
N LEU A 295 71.72 11.24 -12.07
CA LEU A 295 72.90 11.42 -12.92
C LEU A 295 73.65 12.71 -12.56
N LYS A 296 72.96 13.79 -12.22
CA LYS A 296 73.59 15.05 -11.81
C LYS A 296 74.26 14.93 -10.45
N ASP A 297 73.63 14.27 -9.49
CA ASP A 297 74.18 14.03 -8.16
C ASP A 297 75.37 13.06 -8.25
N HIS A 298 75.30 12.05 -9.11
CA HIS A 298 76.44 11.22 -9.46
C HIS A 298 77.56 12.03 -10.09
N LEU A 299 77.28 12.87 -11.09
CA LEU A 299 78.30 13.69 -11.76
C LEU A 299 78.96 14.66 -10.76
N LYS A 300 78.17 15.28 -9.88
CA LYS A 300 78.67 16.14 -8.82
C LYS A 300 79.48 15.37 -7.77
N SER A 301 79.05 14.17 -7.39
CA SER A 301 79.80 13.30 -6.49
C SER A 301 81.10 12.81 -7.13
N TYR A 302 81.10 12.55 -8.44
CA TYR A 302 82.28 12.17 -9.20
C TYR A 302 83.22 13.36 -9.38
N GLU A 303 82.72 14.57 -9.62
CA GLU A 303 83.52 15.79 -9.68
C GLU A 303 84.10 16.14 -8.30
N GLU A 304 83.31 16.09 -7.22
CA GLU A 304 83.79 16.33 -5.86
C GLU A 304 84.78 15.25 -5.42
N THR A 305 84.55 13.98 -5.75
CA THR A 305 85.55 12.93 -5.50
C THR A 305 86.77 13.07 -6.39
N LEU A 306 86.65 13.50 -7.66
CA LEU A 306 87.81 13.76 -8.52
C LEU A 306 88.62 14.95 -8.00
N ASP A 307 87.97 16.03 -7.58
CA ASP A 307 88.62 17.24 -7.05
C ASP A 307 89.29 16.96 -5.70
N VAL A 308 88.63 16.20 -4.82
CA VAL A 308 89.21 15.74 -3.55
C VAL A 308 90.35 14.76 -3.82
N LEU A 309 90.19 13.81 -4.74
CA LEU A 309 91.25 12.85 -5.09
C LEU A 309 92.43 13.53 -5.81
N MET A 310 92.23 14.57 -6.61
CA MET A 310 93.30 15.35 -7.25
C MET A 310 93.99 16.33 -6.28
N ARG A 311 93.26 16.89 -5.29
CA ARG A 311 93.86 17.71 -4.21
C ARG A 311 94.57 16.90 -3.14
N GLU A 312 94.00 15.77 -2.72
CA GLU A 312 94.64 14.88 -1.76
C GLU A 312 95.78 14.09 -2.38
N ASN A 313 95.75 13.88 -3.71
CA ASN A 313 96.79 13.20 -4.44
C ASN A 313 97.38 14.04 -5.57
N SER A 314 97.88 15.23 -5.25
CA SER A 314 98.64 16.04 -6.21
C SER A 314 99.93 15.35 -6.70
N TRP A 315 100.35 14.26 -6.05
CA TRP A 315 101.44 13.38 -6.45
C TRP A 315 101.01 12.32 -7.51
N ILE A 316 99.72 12.11 -7.79
CA ILE A 316 99.24 11.13 -8.81
C ILE A 316 99.50 11.61 -10.25
N GLU A 317 99.53 12.91 -10.49
CA GLU A 317 99.94 13.47 -11.79
C GLU A 317 101.45 13.35 -12.03
N GLU A 318 102.26 13.18 -10.98
CA GLU A 318 103.72 13.02 -11.07
C GLU A 318 104.21 11.56 -10.90
N GLU A 319 103.42 10.65 -10.30
CA GLU A 319 103.87 9.32 -9.86
C GLU A 319 103.25 8.15 -10.66
N LYS A 320 104.06 7.46 -11.48
CA LYS A 320 103.65 6.40 -12.44
C LYS A 320 103.17 5.05 -11.84
N LEU A 321 102.94 4.93 -10.54
CA LEU A 321 102.68 3.64 -9.86
C LEU A 321 101.24 3.40 -9.38
N PHE A 322 100.29 4.28 -9.71
CA PHE A 322 98.88 4.06 -9.37
C PHE A 322 98.31 2.83 -10.11
N GLY A 323 97.88 1.80 -9.37
CA GLY A 323 97.36 0.55 -9.93
C GLY A 323 98.35 -0.62 -10.03
N GLN A 324 99.58 -0.49 -9.50
CA GLN A 324 100.50 -1.63 -9.38
C GLN A 324 100.33 -2.38 -8.05
N SER A 325 100.44 -3.71 -8.14
CA SER A 325 100.29 -4.64 -7.01
C SER A 325 101.32 -4.37 -5.92
N ASN A 326 100.86 -4.36 -4.66
CA ASN A 326 101.63 -4.06 -3.45
C ASN A 326 102.06 -2.59 -3.27
N SER A 327 101.33 -1.65 -3.87
CA SER A 327 101.37 -0.23 -3.49
C SER A 327 100.23 0.14 -2.52
N ILE A 328 100.27 1.36 -1.99
CA ILE A 328 99.30 1.87 -0.98
C ILE A 328 97.89 2.06 -1.58
N TYR A 329 97.74 1.96 -2.90
CA TYR A 329 96.48 2.01 -3.65
C TYR A 329 96.04 0.64 -4.15
N ASP A 330 96.32 -0.39 -3.35
CA ASP A 330 95.90 -1.75 -3.59
C ASP A 330 94.58 -2.04 -2.85
N PHE A 331 93.48 -2.13 -3.63
CA PHE A 331 92.15 -2.50 -3.15
C PHE A 331 92.07 -3.95 -2.63
N SER A 332 93.17 -4.70 -2.67
CA SER A 332 93.30 -6.03 -2.07
C SER A 332 93.10 -6.05 -0.54
N LYS A 333 93.22 -4.89 0.15
CA LYS A 333 93.09 -4.81 1.62
C LYS A 333 91.74 -4.33 2.15
N GLN A 334 90.81 -3.88 1.29
CA GLN A 334 89.43 -3.62 1.72
C GLN A 334 88.66 -4.94 1.78
N ASN A 335 88.28 -5.39 2.97
CA ASN A 335 87.71 -6.72 3.11
C ASN A 335 86.23 -6.73 2.66
N ILE A 336 85.97 -7.16 1.41
CA ILE A 336 84.62 -7.37 0.85
C ILE A 336 83.68 -8.14 1.82
N LYS A 337 84.25 -8.99 2.68
CA LYS A 337 83.51 -9.75 3.69
C LYS A 337 82.82 -8.85 4.73
N GLU A 338 83.42 -7.75 5.14
CA GLU A 338 82.86 -6.87 6.18
C GLU A 338 81.69 -6.03 5.64
N ILE A 339 81.82 -5.56 4.39
CA ILE A 339 80.72 -4.89 3.67
C ILE A 339 79.55 -5.85 3.44
N ASN A 340 79.83 -7.09 3.03
CA ASN A 340 78.81 -8.13 2.89
C ASN A 340 78.18 -8.51 4.24
N HIS A 341 78.95 -8.51 5.32
CA HIS A 341 78.42 -8.76 6.66
C HIS A 341 77.41 -7.68 7.07
N ARG A 342 77.73 -6.40 6.81
CA ARG A 342 76.83 -5.27 7.09
C ARG A 342 75.57 -5.30 6.22
N LEU A 343 75.70 -5.70 4.96
CA LEU A 343 74.55 -5.93 4.07
C LEU A 343 73.64 -7.06 4.62
N HIS A 344 74.24 -8.14 5.11
CA HIS A 344 73.52 -9.27 5.69
C HIS A 344 72.81 -8.88 7.00
N GLU A 345 73.43 -8.07 7.85
CA GLU A 345 72.79 -7.53 9.06
C GLU A 345 71.58 -6.66 8.72
N LEU A 346 71.70 -5.77 7.74
CA LEU A 346 70.59 -4.91 7.32
C LEU A 346 69.44 -5.72 6.69
N LYS A 347 69.75 -6.76 5.90
CA LYS A 347 68.74 -7.68 5.37
C LYS A 347 68.02 -8.45 6.49
N ASN A 348 68.76 -8.99 7.46
CA ASN A 348 68.18 -9.64 8.63
C ASN A 348 67.29 -8.69 9.44
N ARG A 349 67.70 -7.43 9.60
CA ARG A 349 66.90 -6.41 10.30
C ARG A 349 65.60 -6.11 9.56
N LYS A 350 65.65 -5.99 8.23
CA LYS A 350 64.45 -5.83 7.39
C LYS A 350 63.51 -7.03 7.50
N GLU A 351 64.04 -8.25 7.50
CA GLU A 351 63.22 -9.46 7.60
C GLU A 351 62.56 -9.60 8.99
N LYS A 352 63.29 -9.27 10.07
CA LYS A 352 62.72 -9.21 11.44
C LYS A 352 61.57 -8.20 11.53
N LEU A 353 61.76 -7.00 10.96
CA LEU A 353 60.71 -5.98 10.92
C LEU A 353 59.52 -6.41 10.05
N SER A 354 59.77 -7.03 8.91
CA SER A 354 58.70 -7.55 8.04
C SER A 354 57.86 -8.65 8.69
N LYS A 355 58.42 -9.42 9.64
CA LYS A 355 57.67 -10.42 10.43
C LYS A 355 56.83 -9.76 11.55
N GLN A 356 57.22 -8.56 12.01
CA GLN A 356 56.50 -7.80 13.03
C GLN A 356 55.41 -6.88 12.45
N VAL A 357 55.57 -6.42 11.20
CA VAL A 357 54.58 -5.57 10.53
C VAL A 357 53.51 -6.45 9.89
N ASP A 358 52.30 -6.43 10.45
CA ASP A 358 51.15 -7.12 9.86
C ASP A 358 50.63 -6.34 8.65
N MET A 359 50.99 -6.81 7.46
CA MET A 359 50.54 -6.23 6.18
C MET A 359 49.01 -6.30 6.00
N ARG A 360 48.30 -7.13 6.77
CA ARG A 360 46.83 -7.22 6.75
C ARG A 360 46.16 -6.08 7.51
N ALA A 361 46.90 -5.37 8.36
CA ALA A 361 46.36 -4.26 9.16
C ALA A 361 45.80 -3.13 8.29
N MET A 362 46.44 -2.82 7.15
CA MET A 362 45.92 -1.81 6.21
C MET A 362 44.58 -2.24 5.57
N GLY A 363 44.44 -3.51 5.20
CA GLY A 363 43.18 -4.03 4.66
C GLY A 363 42.06 -4.08 5.71
N MET A 364 42.40 -4.43 6.96
CA MET A 364 41.45 -4.39 8.07
C MET A 364 41.03 -2.96 8.42
N LEU A 365 41.95 -2.00 8.37
CA LEU A 365 41.66 -0.58 8.59
C LEU A 365 40.65 -0.06 7.57
N ALA A 366 40.89 -0.29 6.28
CA ALA A 366 39.97 0.13 5.21
C ALA A 366 38.56 -0.48 5.38
N LYS A 367 38.48 -1.77 5.74
CA LYS A 367 37.20 -2.43 6.02
C LYS A 367 36.50 -1.85 7.26
N LYS A 368 37.26 -1.45 8.28
CA LYS A 368 36.72 -0.82 9.49
C LYS A 368 36.25 0.61 9.25
N GLU A 369 36.95 1.35 8.41
CA GLU A 369 36.54 2.68 7.96
C GLU A 369 35.22 2.62 7.18
N GLU A 370 35.09 1.67 6.24
CA GLU A 370 33.83 1.45 5.49
C GLU A 370 32.67 1.12 6.44
N GLN A 371 32.88 0.19 7.39
CA GLN A 371 31.87 -0.14 8.42
C GLN A 371 31.49 1.07 9.28
N TYR A 372 32.48 1.90 9.64
CA TYR A 372 32.26 3.10 10.43
C TYR A 372 31.44 4.15 9.67
N GLU A 373 31.75 4.37 8.39
CA GLU A 373 30.98 5.28 7.55
C GLU A 373 29.53 4.80 7.36
N GLU A 374 29.34 3.50 7.13
CA GLU A 374 28.00 2.91 6.98
C GLU A 374 27.18 3.07 8.27
N LEU A 375 27.78 2.76 9.43
CA LEU A 375 27.13 2.93 10.73
C LEU A 375 26.82 4.40 11.03
N THR A 376 27.71 5.32 10.64
CA THR A 376 27.51 6.76 10.82
C THR A 376 26.34 7.26 9.97
N LYS A 377 26.23 6.81 8.72
CA LYS A 377 25.08 7.11 7.83
C LYS A 377 23.78 6.56 8.42
N LYS A 378 23.77 5.29 8.88
CA LYS A 378 22.62 4.67 9.55
C LYS A 378 22.19 5.46 10.79
N ARG A 379 23.13 5.88 11.64
CA ARG A 379 22.86 6.70 12.83
C ARG A 379 22.21 8.03 12.45
N GLN A 380 22.70 8.71 11.42
CA GLN A 380 22.12 9.98 10.97
C GLN A 380 20.69 9.82 10.46
N ILE A 381 20.39 8.72 9.76
CA ILE A 381 19.02 8.42 9.31
C ILE A 381 18.10 8.25 10.53
N VAL A 382 18.47 7.40 11.48
CA VAL A 382 17.67 7.18 12.71
C VAL A 382 17.43 8.48 13.49
N LEU A 383 18.44 9.36 13.58
CA LEU A 383 18.29 10.66 14.24
C LEU A 383 17.31 11.59 13.52
N ARG A 384 17.34 11.60 12.17
CA ARG A 384 16.36 12.37 11.38
C ARG A 384 14.95 11.80 11.51
N ASP A 385 14.82 10.48 11.50
CA ASP A 385 13.53 9.81 11.67
C ASP A 385 12.94 10.12 13.05
N ARG A 386 13.77 10.06 14.10
CA ARG A 386 13.35 10.45 15.47
C ARG A 386 12.84 11.89 15.51
N ALA A 387 13.60 12.84 14.95
CA ALA A 387 13.19 14.23 14.90
C ALA A 387 11.88 14.43 14.14
N THR A 388 11.70 13.71 13.02
CA THR A 388 10.47 13.75 12.23
C THR A 388 9.27 13.19 12.99
N LEU A 389 9.46 12.10 13.73
CA LEU A 389 8.43 11.51 14.59
C LEU A 389 8.07 12.46 15.74
N GLU A 390 9.05 13.07 16.40
CA GLU A 390 8.84 14.08 17.45
C GLU A 390 8.00 15.25 16.92
N THR A 391 8.35 15.82 15.75
CA THR A 391 7.55 16.90 15.15
C THR A 391 6.14 16.45 14.77
N THR A 392 5.99 15.22 14.27
CA THR A 392 4.68 14.67 13.91
C THR A 392 3.80 14.50 15.14
N ILE A 393 4.36 14.03 16.26
CA ILE A 393 3.64 13.92 17.54
C ILE A 393 3.20 15.30 18.03
N GLU A 394 4.07 16.30 17.98
CA GLU A 394 3.73 17.68 18.38
C GLU A 394 2.59 18.25 17.53
N ASP A 395 2.63 18.04 16.22
CA ASP A 395 1.59 18.54 15.31
C ASP A 395 0.26 17.80 15.50
N LEU A 396 0.30 16.48 15.74
CA LEU A 396 -0.89 15.71 16.10
C LEU A 396 -1.49 16.19 17.43
N GLU A 397 -0.66 16.50 18.43
CA GLU A 397 -1.16 16.99 19.72
C GLU A 397 -1.79 18.39 19.60
N LYS A 398 -1.24 19.27 18.74
CA LYS A 398 -1.86 20.56 18.39
C LYS A 398 -3.22 20.37 17.72
N ILE A 399 -3.30 19.49 16.71
CA ILE A 399 -4.55 19.21 15.99
C ILE A 399 -5.59 18.63 16.95
N LYS A 400 -5.21 17.63 17.76
CA LYS A 400 -6.05 17.03 18.79
C LYS A 400 -6.60 18.09 19.75
N THR A 401 -5.74 18.97 20.26
CA THR A 401 -6.15 20.04 21.18
C THR A 401 -7.14 21.00 20.52
N GLN A 402 -6.89 21.41 19.27
CA GLN A 402 -7.81 22.28 18.54
C GLN A 402 -9.16 21.63 18.27
N VAL A 403 -9.17 20.36 17.85
CA VAL A 403 -10.41 19.59 17.61
C VAL A 403 -11.19 19.43 18.91
N LEU A 404 -10.50 19.14 20.02
CA LEU A 404 -11.12 18.95 21.32
C LEU A 404 -11.72 20.25 21.88
N ILE A 405 -11.03 21.38 21.75
CA ILE A 405 -11.56 22.70 22.13
C ILE A 405 -12.79 23.05 21.29
N LYS A 406 -12.74 22.88 19.96
CA LYS A 406 -13.88 23.14 19.07
C LYS A 406 -15.08 22.24 19.39
N ALA A 407 -14.82 20.95 19.67
CA ALA A 407 -15.85 20.00 20.07
C ALA A 407 -16.49 20.43 21.40
N PHE A 408 -15.67 20.78 22.39
CA PHE A 408 -16.13 21.25 23.69
C PHE A 408 -17.00 22.51 23.57
N GLU A 409 -16.58 23.50 22.78
CA GLU A 409 -17.35 24.73 22.56
C GLU A 409 -18.70 24.46 21.88
N SER A 410 -18.73 23.59 20.87
CA SER A 410 -19.98 23.19 20.19
C SER A 410 -20.91 22.44 21.14
N ILE A 411 -20.41 21.42 21.83
CA ILE A 411 -21.19 20.61 22.78
C ILE A 411 -21.73 21.50 23.91
N ASN A 412 -20.92 22.43 24.43
CA ASN A 412 -21.35 23.32 25.51
C ASN A 412 -22.46 24.28 25.06
N LYS A 413 -22.40 24.78 23.83
CA LYS A 413 -23.45 25.62 23.23
C LYS A 413 -24.75 24.83 23.06
N ASP A 414 -24.65 23.63 22.50
CA ASP A 414 -25.80 22.77 22.23
C ASP A 414 -26.45 22.28 23.53
N LEU A 415 -25.63 21.95 24.53
CA LEU A 415 -26.06 21.61 25.88
C LEU A 415 -26.87 22.73 26.52
N GLY A 416 -26.38 23.96 26.48
CA GLY A 416 -27.11 25.11 27.02
C GLY A 416 -28.47 25.31 26.33
N ASN A 417 -28.53 25.13 25.01
CA ASN A 417 -29.76 25.28 24.23
C ASN A 417 -30.77 24.15 24.50
N ILE A 418 -30.32 22.89 24.52
CA ILE A 418 -31.15 21.72 24.78
C ILE A 418 -31.69 21.77 26.21
N PHE A 419 -30.83 22.07 27.18
CA PHE A 419 -31.22 22.14 28.59
C PHE A 419 -32.26 23.25 28.84
N LYS A 420 -32.09 24.42 28.22
CA LYS A 420 -33.06 25.52 28.29
C LYS A 420 -34.42 25.17 27.65
N THR A 421 -34.40 24.36 26.60
CA THR A 421 -35.61 23.91 25.91
C THR A 421 -36.36 22.86 26.73
N LEU A 422 -35.64 21.97 27.40
CA LEU A 422 -36.21 20.93 28.26
C LEU A 422 -36.74 21.50 29.58
N LEU A 423 -36.07 22.49 30.17
CA LEU A 423 -36.44 23.14 31.43
C LEU A 423 -36.38 24.67 31.28
N PRO A 424 -37.54 25.34 31.09
CA PRO A 424 -37.61 26.80 31.04
C PRO A 424 -37.09 27.42 32.35
N GLY A 425 -36.10 28.32 32.25
CA GLY A 425 -35.51 28.99 33.41
C GLY A 425 -34.33 28.26 34.07
N ALA A 426 -33.84 27.18 33.44
CA ALA A 426 -32.62 26.50 33.87
C ALA A 426 -31.51 26.62 32.81
N PHE A 427 -30.25 26.67 33.25
CA PHE A 427 -29.07 26.75 32.39
C PHE A 427 -28.07 25.67 32.78
N ALA A 428 -27.41 25.09 31.79
CA ALA A 428 -26.33 24.13 32.00
C ALA A 428 -25.11 24.56 31.18
N LYS A 429 -23.92 24.39 31.77
CA LYS A 429 -22.64 24.58 31.07
C LYS A 429 -21.60 23.59 31.56
N LEU A 430 -20.68 23.25 30.68
CA LEU A 430 -19.45 22.54 31.00
C LEU A 430 -18.34 23.57 31.24
N GLU A 431 -17.49 23.32 32.23
CA GLU A 431 -16.31 24.14 32.54
C GLU A 431 -15.09 23.25 32.77
N TRP A 432 -13.91 23.71 32.36
CA TRP A 432 -12.66 22.99 32.61
C TRP A 432 -12.32 23.02 34.10
N VAL A 433 -12.01 21.86 34.68
CA VAL A 433 -11.55 21.75 36.09
C VAL A 433 -10.26 22.56 36.29
N ASN A 434 -9.37 22.47 35.29
CA ASN A 434 -8.11 23.21 35.27
C ASN A 434 -7.89 23.77 33.87
N ARG A 435 -7.70 25.10 33.77
CA ARG A 435 -7.48 25.77 32.46
C ARG A 435 -6.12 25.41 31.82
N ASN A 436 -5.19 24.84 32.59
CA ASN A 436 -3.84 24.53 32.13
C ASN A 436 -3.66 23.09 31.62
N SER A 437 -4.60 22.18 31.89
CA SER A 437 -4.51 20.76 31.50
C SER A 437 -5.85 20.28 30.95
N LEU A 438 -5.90 19.96 29.65
CA LEU A 438 -7.09 19.39 29.02
C LEU A 438 -7.37 17.95 29.49
N LEU A 439 -6.43 17.31 30.19
CA LEU A 439 -6.56 15.93 30.69
C LEU A 439 -7.28 15.85 32.03
N ASP A 440 -7.38 16.96 32.78
CA ASP A 440 -7.96 16.98 34.13
C ASP A 440 -9.50 16.87 34.09
N GLY A 441 -10.10 16.85 32.90
CA GLY A 441 -11.52 16.65 32.67
C GLY A 441 -12.34 17.93 32.71
N VAL A 442 -13.67 17.74 32.72
CA VAL A 442 -14.65 18.83 32.72
C VAL A 442 -15.64 18.65 33.86
N GLU A 443 -16.02 19.76 34.46
CA GLU A 443 -17.06 19.85 35.48
C GLU A 443 -18.37 20.34 34.87
N PHE A 444 -19.47 19.80 35.39
CA PHE A 444 -20.81 20.14 34.95
C PHE A 444 -21.44 21.14 35.94
N LYS A 445 -21.83 22.32 35.47
CA LYS A 445 -22.49 23.35 36.29
C LYS A 445 -23.91 23.59 35.81
N VAL A 446 -24.86 23.57 36.76
CA VAL A 446 -26.28 23.81 36.50
C VAL A 446 -26.74 25.04 37.27
N ALA A 447 -27.54 25.90 36.65
CA ALA A 447 -28.27 26.96 37.33
C ALA A 447 -29.78 26.76 37.20
N PHE A 448 -30.49 27.00 38.29
CA PHE A 448 -31.95 27.11 38.31
C PHE A 448 -32.31 28.54 38.71
N GLY A 449 -32.84 29.33 37.78
CA GLY A 449 -32.95 30.78 37.95
C GLY A 449 -31.56 31.43 37.99
N ASP A 450 -31.30 32.22 39.04
CA ASP A 450 -30.05 32.98 39.21
C ASP A 450 -28.96 32.25 40.02
N VAL A 451 -29.26 31.07 40.57
CA VAL A 451 -28.33 30.34 41.46
C VAL A 451 -27.61 29.22 40.73
N TRP A 452 -26.28 29.35 40.60
CA TRP A 452 -25.39 28.31 40.07
C TRP A 452 -25.03 27.30 41.14
N LYS A 453 -25.18 26.01 40.82
CA LYS A 453 -24.77 24.88 41.65
C LYS A 453 -23.58 24.18 41.01
N GLU A 454 -22.59 23.86 41.84
CA GLU A 454 -21.34 23.21 41.42
C GLU A 454 -21.39 21.68 41.52
N SER A 455 -22.24 21.13 42.38
CA SER A 455 -22.34 19.67 42.55
C SER A 455 -23.64 19.08 42.00
N LEU A 456 -23.51 18.09 41.13
CA LEU A 456 -24.61 17.26 40.62
C LEU A 456 -25.34 16.46 41.73
N THR A 457 -24.69 16.29 42.89
CA THR A 457 -25.24 15.52 44.01
C THR A 457 -26.41 16.20 44.72
N GLU A 458 -26.54 17.52 44.57
CA GLU A 458 -27.61 18.32 45.18
C GLU A 458 -28.92 18.34 44.36
N LEU A 459 -28.97 17.61 43.25
CA LEU A 459 -30.08 17.59 42.32
C LEU A 459 -31.05 16.43 42.62
N SER A 460 -32.34 16.65 42.38
CA SER A 460 -33.35 15.58 42.48
C SER A 460 -33.06 14.47 41.45
N GLY A 461 -33.54 13.25 41.70
CA GLY A 461 -33.29 12.11 40.80
C GLY A 461 -33.71 12.38 39.35
N GLY A 462 -34.90 12.95 39.14
CA GLY A 462 -35.38 13.32 37.81
C GLY A 462 -34.57 14.46 37.16
N GLN A 463 -34.07 15.43 37.93
CA GLN A 463 -33.21 16.50 37.43
C GLN A 463 -31.85 15.97 36.96
N ARG A 464 -31.27 15.01 37.69
CA ARG A 464 -30.03 14.35 37.27
C ARG A 464 -30.21 13.59 35.96
N SER A 465 -31.33 12.89 35.79
CA SER A 465 -31.67 12.20 34.55
C SER A 465 -31.83 13.17 33.37
N LEU A 466 -32.47 14.32 33.58
CA LEU A 466 -32.59 15.36 32.54
C LEU A 466 -31.25 15.98 32.15
N VAL A 467 -30.37 16.23 33.13
CA VAL A 467 -29.02 16.73 32.88
C VAL A 467 -28.20 15.73 32.06
N ALA A 468 -28.24 14.45 32.43
CA ALA A 468 -27.56 13.39 31.70
C ALA A 468 -28.10 13.23 30.27
N LEU A 469 -29.42 13.25 30.11
CA LEU A 469 -30.06 13.16 28.80
C LEU A 469 -29.70 14.35 27.90
N SER A 470 -29.66 15.56 28.45
CA SER A 470 -29.27 16.77 27.72
C SER A 470 -27.82 16.70 27.23
N LEU A 471 -26.91 16.16 28.05
CA LEU A 471 -25.52 15.93 27.65
C LEU A 471 -25.41 14.88 26.54
N ILE A 472 -26.14 13.77 26.65
CA ILE A 472 -26.18 12.74 25.61
C ILE A 472 -26.69 13.34 24.30
N LEU A 473 -27.83 14.04 24.32
CA LEU A 473 -28.42 14.65 23.13
C LEU A 473 -27.48 15.69 22.47
N SER A 474 -26.74 16.46 23.28
CA SER A 474 -25.74 17.41 22.77
C SER A 474 -24.57 16.71 22.07
N LEU A 475 -24.13 15.58 22.61
CA LEU A 475 -23.11 14.74 21.98
C LEU A 475 -23.62 14.13 20.67
N LEU A 476 -24.88 13.71 20.64
CA LEU A 476 -25.52 13.16 19.44
C LEU A 476 -25.70 14.21 18.33
N LEU A 477 -25.98 15.47 18.70
CA LEU A 477 -26.08 16.57 17.74
C LEU A 477 -24.70 16.91 17.14
N TYR A 478 -23.65 16.89 17.96
CA TYR A 478 -22.29 17.14 17.50
C TYR A 478 -21.76 16.04 16.57
N LYS A 479 -22.10 14.77 16.85
CA LYS A 479 -21.71 13.62 16.01
C LYS A 479 -22.92 12.69 15.78
N PRO A 480 -23.71 12.93 14.72
CA PRO A 480 -24.92 12.15 14.48
C PRO A 480 -24.59 10.70 14.08
N ALA A 481 -25.28 9.75 14.72
CA ALA A 481 -25.30 8.34 14.37
C ALA A 481 -26.68 7.97 13.77
N PRO A 482 -26.75 6.94 12.91
CA PRO A 482 -27.98 6.57 12.20
C PRO A 482 -29.03 5.86 13.06
N LEU A 483 -28.68 5.38 14.26
CA LEU A 483 -29.59 4.66 15.15
C LEU A 483 -29.27 5.00 16.61
N TYR A 484 -30.31 5.31 17.37
CA TYR A 484 -30.23 5.52 18.82
C TYR A 484 -31.23 4.61 19.53
N ILE A 485 -30.78 3.95 20.59
CA ILE A 485 -31.61 3.13 21.46
C ILE A 485 -31.48 3.72 22.86
N LEU A 486 -32.62 4.10 23.45
CA LEU A 486 -32.72 4.61 24.80
C LEU A 486 -33.56 3.61 25.59
N ASP A 487 -32.97 2.99 26.60
CA ASP A 487 -33.62 1.98 27.43
C ASP A 487 -34.09 2.60 28.76
N GLU A 488 -35.39 2.46 29.07
CA GLU A 488 -36.04 2.90 30.32
C GLU A 488 -35.72 4.35 30.80
N VAL A 489 -35.45 5.26 29.89
CA VAL A 489 -35.07 6.65 30.22
C VAL A 489 -36.23 7.49 30.79
N ASP A 490 -37.47 7.04 30.66
CA ASP A 490 -38.70 7.72 31.08
C ASP A 490 -39.16 7.32 32.50
N ALA A 491 -38.61 6.26 33.09
CA ALA A 491 -39.02 5.75 34.41
C ALA A 491 -38.85 6.77 35.56
N ALA A 492 -37.96 7.74 35.41
CA ALA A 492 -37.68 8.79 36.40
C ALA A 492 -38.10 10.20 35.95
N LEU A 493 -38.76 10.32 34.79
CA LEU A 493 -39.16 11.60 34.19
C LEU A 493 -40.67 11.82 34.30
N ASP A 494 -41.05 13.08 34.53
CA ASP A 494 -42.46 13.46 34.49
C ASP A 494 -42.97 13.48 33.03
N THR A 495 -44.24 13.12 32.85
CA THR A 495 -44.94 13.05 31.56
C THR A 495 -44.83 14.33 30.74
N SER A 496 -44.78 15.49 31.40
CA SER A 496 -44.56 16.80 30.78
C SER A 496 -43.19 16.95 30.11
N HIS A 497 -42.13 16.39 30.73
CA HIS A 497 -40.77 16.43 30.18
C HIS A 497 -40.58 15.42 29.04
N THR A 498 -41.21 14.24 29.14
CA THR A 498 -41.18 13.22 28.07
C THR A 498 -41.80 13.73 26.76
N GLN A 499 -42.88 14.53 26.86
CA GLN A 499 -43.49 15.19 25.71
C GLN A 499 -42.54 16.19 25.02
N ASN A 500 -41.82 17.00 25.81
CA ASN A 500 -40.86 17.98 25.28
C ASN A 500 -39.66 17.29 24.61
N ILE A 501 -39.20 16.16 25.17
CA ILE A 501 -38.15 15.33 24.57
C ILE A 501 -38.62 14.77 23.21
N GLY A 502 -39.84 14.24 23.14
CA GLY A 502 -40.41 13.71 21.89
C GLY A 502 -40.59 14.78 20.81
N LEU A 503 -40.93 16.02 21.19
CA LEU A 503 -41.01 17.16 20.26
C LEU A 503 -39.64 17.64 19.77
N MET A 504 -38.58 17.46 20.56
CA MET A 504 -37.22 17.86 20.20
C MET A 504 -36.52 16.82 19.30
N ILE A 505 -36.87 15.55 19.43
CA ILE A 505 -36.31 14.44 18.63
C ILE A 505 -36.98 14.34 17.25
N LYS A 506 -38.20 14.83 17.10
CA LYS A 506 -38.98 14.84 15.86
C LYS A 506 -38.59 16.00 14.96
#